data_AF-A0AA88P0S3-F1
#
_entry.id   AF-A0AA88P0S3-F1
#
_cell.length_a   1.000
_cell.length_b   1.000
_cell.length_c   1.000
_cell.angle_alpha   90.00
_cell.angle_beta   90.00
_cell.angle_gamma   90.00
#
_symmetry.space_group_name_H-M   'P 1'
#
loop_
_entity.id
_entity.type
_entity.pdbx_description
1 polymer ?
#
loop_
_entity_poly.entity_id
_entity_poly.type
_entity_poly.pdbx_seq_one_letter_code
_entity_poly.pdbx_strand_id
1 'polypeptide(L)'
;MPTSMQCIILLTCMGICSSTTIRTCRCLKPVRSVRFDLVTEVRSIPVRPYCSKEEVIVQLKNNGLLCLEPKFQWTRVFLQRWEKMKNNPSPNKTTATTTTLTATLATTAQTS
;
A
#
# COMPACT_ATOMS: atom_id res chain seq x y z
N MET A 1 -17.60 43.15 16.13
CA MET A 1 -18.07 41.74 16.09
C MET A 1 -17.46 41.02 17.27
N PRO A 2 -18.23 40.29 18.10
CA PRO A 2 -17.72 39.75 19.34
C PRO A 2 -16.62 38.71 19.08
N THR A 3 -15.50 38.83 19.78
CA THR A 3 -14.32 37.94 19.71
C THR A 3 -14.69 36.46 19.92
N SER A 4 -15.74 36.21 20.70
CA SER A 4 -16.36 34.89 20.88
C SER A 4 -16.81 34.24 19.56
N MET A 5 -17.42 35.00 18.65
CA MET A 5 -17.88 34.47 17.37
C MET A 5 -16.71 34.12 16.46
N GLN A 6 -15.63 34.91 16.50
CA GLN A 6 -14.40 34.64 15.78
C GLN A 6 -13.78 33.29 16.20
N CYS A 7 -13.74 33.01 17.50
CA CYS A 7 -13.20 31.76 18.05
C CYS A 7 -14.01 30.54 17.63
N ILE A 8 -15.34 30.64 17.61
CA ILE A 8 -16.23 29.55 17.18
C ILE A 8 -16.02 29.25 15.69
N ILE A 9 -15.89 30.28 14.85
CA ILE A 9 -15.62 30.11 13.41
C ILE A 9 -14.26 29.43 13.19
N LEU A 10 -13.22 29.82 13.94
CA LEU A 10 -11.89 29.20 13.84
C LEU A 10 -11.90 27.72 14.25
N LEU A 11 -12.59 27.38 15.34
CA LEU A 11 -12.67 26.00 15.85
C LEU A 11 -13.42 25.07 14.90
N THR A 12 -14.53 25.54 14.32
CA THR A 12 -15.30 24.76 13.34
C THR A 12 -14.52 24.55 12.04
N CYS A 13 -13.79 25.57 11.57
CA CYS A 13 -12.97 25.48 10.36
C CYS A 13 -11.85 24.43 10.48
N MET A 14 -11.19 24.36 11.64
CA MET A 14 -10.13 23.37 11.89
C MET A 14 -10.67 21.94 11.91
N GLY A 15 -11.86 21.71 12.49
CA GLY A 15 -12.52 20.41 12.49
C GLY A 15 -12.90 19.93 11.08
N ILE A 16 -13.40 20.85 10.24
CA ILE A 16 -13.78 20.55 8.86
C ILE A 16 -12.54 20.31 7.98
N CYS A 17 -11.48 21.13 8.11
CA CYS A 17 -10.25 20.98 7.33
C CYS A 17 -9.41 19.75 7.69
N SER A 18 -9.53 19.22 8.91
CA SER A 18 -8.79 18.02 9.33
C SER A 18 -9.31 16.73 8.70
N SER A 19 -10.54 16.75 8.15
CA SER A 19 -11.22 15.56 7.63
C SER A 19 -10.95 15.29 6.16
N THR A 20 -10.31 16.22 5.43
CA THR A 20 -9.93 16.02 4.04
C THR A 20 -8.69 15.14 3.94
N THR A 21 -8.90 13.82 3.96
CA THR A 21 -7.89 12.89 3.44
C THR A 21 -7.68 13.22 1.96
N ILE A 22 -6.45 13.58 1.58
CA ILE A 22 -6.10 13.85 0.19
C ILE A 22 -6.35 12.59 -0.64
N ARG A 23 -7.41 12.63 -1.45
CA ARG A 23 -7.89 11.52 -2.27
C ARG A 23 -7.21 11.57 -3.64
N THR A 24 -5.91 11.24 -3.68
CA THR A 24 -5.14 11.18 -4.93
C THR A 24 -4.76 9.74 -5.30
N CYS A 25 -4.34 9.56 -6.55
CA CYS A 25 -3.64 8.34 -6.96
C CYS A 25 -2.39 8.14 -6.09
N ARG A 26 -2.04 6.87 -5.83
CA ARG A 26 -0.80 6.49 -5.13
C ARG A 26 0.42 6.67 -6.05
N CYS A 27 0.22 6.52 -7.35
CA CYS A 27 1.24 6.63 -8.37
C CYS A 27 1.18 8.00 -9.06
N LEU A 28 2.17 8.84 -8.78
CA LEU A 28 2.34 10.15 -9.43
C LEU A 28 3.24 10.06 -10.68
N LYS A 29 4.30 9.27 -10.60
CA LYS A 29 5.32 9.12 -11.66
C LYS A 29 5.59 7.63 -11.92
N PRO A 30 4.78 6.97 -12.77
CA PRO A 30 5.03 5.59 -13.16
C PRO A 30 6.30 5.49 -14.02
N VAL A 31 7.07 4.44 -13.81
CA VAL A 31 8.20 4.07 -14.67
C VAL A 31 7.77 2.99 -15.66
N ARG A 32 8.52 2.86 -16.75
CA ARG A 32 8.20 1.94 -17.85
C ARG A 32 8.87 0.57 -17.72
N SER A 33 9.88 0.44 -16.85
CA SER A 33 10.64 -0.80 -16.70
C SER A 33 11.26 -0.91 -15.30
N VAL A 34 11.41 -2.15 -14.84
CA VAL A 34 12.14 -2.52 -13.62
C VAL A 34 12.80 -3.87 -13.81
N ARG A 35 13.94 -4.10 -13.16
CA ARG A 35 14.58 -5.43 -13.18
C ARG A 35 13.78 -6.40 -12.30
N PHE A 36 13.29 -7.49 -12.88
CA PHE A 36 12.53 -8.52 -12.17
C PHE A 36 13.23 -9.08 -10.93
N ASP A 37 14.55 -9.28 -10.98
CA ASP A 37 15.29 -9.84 -9.85
C ASP A 37 15.24 -8.94 -8.60
N LEU A 38 15.02 -7.64 -8.79
CA LEU A 38 14.93 -6.70 -7.67
C LEU A 38 13.54 -6.68 -7.05
N VAL A 39 12.56 -7.37 -7.63
CA VAL A 39 11.16 -7.31 -7.22
C VAL A 39 10.83 -8.43 -6.23
N THR A 40 10.22 -8.05 -5.12
CA THR A 40 9.75 -8.95 -4.06
C THR A 40 8.25 -9.16 -4.14
N GLU A 41 7.49 -8.10 -4.43
CA GLU A 41 6.03 -8.14 -4.48
C GLU A 41 5.50 -7.25 -5.60
N VAL A 42 4.38 -7.65 -6.19
CA VAL A 42 3.65 -6.87 -7.18
C VAL A 42 2.20 -6.80 -6.76
N ARG A 43 1.65 -5.58 -6.70
CA ARG A 43 0.26 -5.29 -6.35
C ARG A 43 -0.39 -4.52 -7.51
N SER A 44 -1.40 -5.13 -8.15
CA SER A 44 -2.28 -4.39 -9.06
C SER A 44 -3.44 -3.79 -8.26
N ILE A 45 -3.71 -2.52 -8.49
CA ILE A 45 -4.75 -1.74 -7.85
C ILE A 45 -5.73 -1.31 -8.95
N PRO A 46 -6.99 -1.74 -8.88
CA PRO A 46 -8.00 -1.34 -9.85
C PRO A 46 -8.34 0.14 -9.71
N VAL A 47 -9.07 0.66 -10.70
CA VAL A 47 -9.60 2.03 -10.70
C VAL A 47 -10.44 2.27 -9.44
N ARG A 48 -10.30 3.45 -8.82
CA ARG A 48 -11.02 3.85 -7.60
C ARG A 48 -11.77 5.17 -7.82
N PRO A 49 -12.79 5.50 -7.00
CA PRO A 49 -13.54 6.75 -7.12
C PRO A 49 -12.66 8.01 -7.10
N TYR A 50 -11.53 7.94 -6.39
CA TYR A 50 -10.56 9.03 -6.26
C TYR A 50 -9.32 8.91 -7.15
N CYS A 51 -9.25 7.85 -7.98
CA CYS A 51 -8.17 7.67 -8.93
C CYS A 51 -8.71 6.88 -10.13
N SER A 52 -8.96 7.58 -11.24
CA SER A 52 -9.52 7.03 -12.47
C SER A 52 -8.55 6.15 -13.28
N LYS A 53 -7.37 5.84 -12.73
CA LYS A 53 -6.31 5.06 -13.39
C LYS A 53 -6.10 3.77 -12.61
N GLU A 54 -5.87 2.68 -13.33
CA GLU A 54 -5.28 1.47 -12.75
C GLU A 54 -3.85 1.80 -12.28
N GLU A 55 -3.41 1.18 -11.20
CA GLU A 55 -2.07 1.38 -10.67
C GLU A 55 -1.39 0.03 -10.45
N VAL A 56 -0.14 -0.11 -10.89
CA VAL A 56 0.67 -1.30 -10.62
C VAL A 56 1.83 -0.88 -9.74
N ILE A 57 1.82 -1.34 -8.49
CA ILE A 57 2.86 -1.02 -7.51
C ILE A 57 3.75 -2.24 -7.32
N VAL A 58 5.04 -2.00 -7.36
CA VAL A 58 6.08 -3.01 -7.22
C VAL A 58 6.89 -2.69 -5.97
N GLN A 59 7.06 -3.69 -5.10
CA GLN A 59 7.96 -3.59 -3.97
C GLN A 59 9.30 -4.24 -4.33
N LEU A 60 10.37 -3.48 -4.16
CA LEU A 60 11.73 -3.91 -4.40
C LEU A 60 12.32 -4.60 -3.16
N LYS A 61 13.39 -5.38 -3.34
CA LYS A 61 14.16 -6.02 -2.25
C LYS A 61 14.71 -5.00 -1.24
N ASN A 62 14.98 -3.77 -1.66
CA ASN A 62 15.38 -2.67 -0.78
C ASN A 62 14.19 -1.95 -0.13
N ASN A 63 13.03 -2.61 -0.01
CA ASN A 63 11.77 -2.04 0.47
C ASN A 63 11.24 -0.82 -0.31
N GLY A 64 11.92 -0.40 -1.38
CA GLY A 64 11.52 0.69 -2.25
C GLY A 64 10.22 0.35 -2.98
N LEU A 65 9.31 1.32 -3.05
CA LEU A 65 8.07 1.20 -3.80
C LEU A 65 8.21 1.93 -5.13
N LEU A 66 7.81 1.25 -6.20
CA LEU A 66 7.89 1.76 -7.56
C LEU A 66 6.53 1.57 -8.25
N CYS A 67 6.12 2.55 -9.04
CA CYS A 67 4.93 2.44 -9.86
C CYS A 67 5.30 2.04 -11.29
N LEU A 68 4.60 1.08 -11.86
CA LEU A 68 4.70 0.74 -13.28
C LEU A 68 3.53 1.33 -14.06
N GLU A 69 3.80 1.74 -15.30
CA GLU A 69 2.77 2.26 -16.22
C GLU A 69 1.90 1.09 -16.75
N PRO A 70 0.60 0.99 -16.39
CA PRO A 70 -0.23 -0.16 -16.77
C PRO A 70 -0.46 -0.27 -18.28
N LYS A 71 -0.52 0.87 -18.97
CA LYS A 71 -0.76 0.94 -20.42
C LYS A 71 0.44 0.50 -21.26
N PHE A 72 1.61 0.37 -20.65
CA PHE A 72 2.82 0.02 -21.38
C PHE A 72 2.92 -1.49 -21.62
N GLN A 73 3.28 -1.91 -22.84
CA GLN A 73 3.33 -3.34 -23.20
C GLN A 73 4.27 -4.14 -22.28
N TRP A 74 5.40 -3.55 -21.90
CA TRP A 74 6.36 -4.19 -21.00
C TRP A 74 5.71 -4.55 -19.66
N THR A 75 4.88 -3.67 -19.09
CA THR A 75 4.18 -3.92 -17.82
C THR A 75 3.20 -5.08 -17.92
N ARG A 76 2.50 -5.23 -19.06
CA ARG A 76 1.58 -6.36 -19.30
C ARG A 76 2.35 -7.69 -19.35
N VAL A 77 3.44 -7.72 -20.11
CA VAL A 77 4.33 -8.91 -20.18
C VAL A 77 4.96 -9.19 -18.82
N PHE A 78 5.29 -8.13 -18.07
CA PHE A 78 5.86 -8.22 -16.74
C PHE A 78 4.91 -8.94 -15.77
N LEU A 79 3.66 -8.51 -15.71
CA LEU A 79 2.63 -9.09 -14.86
C LEU A 79 2.34 -10.56 -15.22
N GLN A 80 2.24 -10.88 -16.50
CA GLN A 80 2.03 -12.26 -16.95
C GLN A 80 3.18 -13.18 -16.53
N ARG A 81 4.42 -12.72 -16.66
CA ARG A 81 5.58 -13.50 -16.22
C ARG A 81 5.61 -13.63 -14.70
N TRP A 82 5.30 -12.57 -13.97
CA TRP A 82 5.23 -12.58 -12.51
C TRP A 82 4.21 -13.60 -11.99
N GLU A 83 3.00 -13.61 -12.57
CA GLU A 83 1.95 -14.57 -12.22
C GLU A 83 2.37 -16.02 -12.48
N LYS A 84 3.01 -16.30 -13.63
CA LYS A 84 3.55 -17.64 -13.93
C LYS A 84 4.60 -18.09 -12.91
N MET A 85 5.50 -17.20 -12.49
CA MET A 85 6.52 -17.52 -11.48
C MET A 85 5.91 -17.76 -10.10
N LYS A 86 4.82 -17.06 -9.75
CA LYS A 86 4.10 -17.27 -8.50
C LYS A 86 3.35 -18.62 -8.48
N ASN A 87 2.77 -19.02 -9.60
CA ASN A 87 1.95 -20.24 -9.72
C ASN A 87 2.78 -21.50 -9.98
N ASN A 88 4.01 -21.38 -10.47
CA ASN A 88 4.96 -22.48 -10.58
C ASN A 88 6.15 -22.20 -9.66
N PRO A 89 5.99 -22.33 -8.34
CA PRO A 89 7.11 -22.22 -7.43
C PRO A 89 8.09 -23.34 -7.77
N SER A 90 9.27 -22.98 -8.26
CA SER A 90 10.39 -23.91 -8.36
C SER A 90 10.54 -24.61 -6.99
N PRO A 91 10.71 -25.95 -6.94
CA PRO A 91 10.71 -26.74 -5.69
C PRO A 91 11.87 -26.43 -4.73
N ASN A 92 12.59 -25.33 -4.91
CA ASN A 92 13.67 -24.93 -4.03
C ASN A 92 13.62 -23.43 -3.71
N LYS A 93 12.71 -23.06 -2.81
CA LYS A 93 12.95 -21.96 -1.88
C LYS A 93 12.10 -22.15 -0.63
N THR A 94 12.76 -22.66 0.40
CA THR A 94 12.27 -22.83 1.77
C THR A 94 11.49 -21.62 2.25
N THR A 95 10.19 -21.85 2.45
CA THR A 95 9.31 -21.10 3.33
C THR A 95 9.89 -21.15 4.74
N ALA A 96 10.65 -20.13 5.13
CA ALA A 96 10.88 -19.84 6.55
C ALA A 96 9.73 -18.95 7.04
N THR A 97 8.57 -19.55 7.22
CA THR A 97 7.55 -19.03 8.14
C THR A 97 8.06 -19.36 9.53
N THR A 98 8.67 -18.38 10.19
CA THR A 98 8.93 -18.46 11.63
C THR A 98 8.72 -17.08 12.22
N THR A 99 7.52 -16.84 12.73
CA THR A 99 7.33 -15.93 13.86
C THR A 99 6.19 -16.51 14.69
N THR A 100 6.54 -17.58 15.41
CA THR A 100 5.94 -17.92 16.69
C THR A 100 6.19 -16.73 17.62
N LEU A 101 5.15 -15.96 17.95
CA LEU A 101 5.17 -15.08 19.12
C LEU A 101 4.10 -15.57 20.08
N THR A 102 4.61 -16.37 21.00
CA THR A 102 4.05 -16.83 22.26
C THR A 102 3.31 -15.69 22.97
N ALA A 103 2.04 -15.92 23.29
CA ALA A 103 1.27 -15.11 24.24
C ALA A 103 1.59 -15.56 25.66
N THR A 104 2.20 -14.71 26.49
CA THR A 104 2.36 -14.81 27.96
C THR A 104 3.17 -13.58 28.41
N LEU A 105 2.89 -12.76 29.43
CA LEU A 105 2.01 -12.66 30.62
C LEU A 105 1.76 -11.14 30.84
N ALA A 106 0.82 -10.58 31.61
CA ALA A 106 0.23 -10.89 32.92
C ALA A 106 -1.03 -9.97 33.06
N THR A 107 -2.07 -10.18 33.87
CA THR A 107 -2.09 -10.12 35.35
C THR A 107 -3.56 -10.23 35.82
N THR A 108 -3.82 -11.19 36.72
CA THR A 108 -4.85 -11.32 37.79
C THR A 108 -6.19 -10.55 37.75
N ALA A 109 -7.31 -11.27 37.94
CA ALA A 109 -8.13 -11.31 39.17
C ALA A 109 -9.61 -11.66 38.89
N GLN A 110 -10.05 -12.89 39.17
CA GLN A 110 -11.44 -13.21 39.50
C GLN A 110 -11.47 -14.28 40.61
N THR A 111 -11.83 -13.82 41.80
CA THR A 111 -12.26 -14.62 42.95
C THR A 111 -13.71 -15.05 42.80
N SER A 112 -14.00 -16.12 43.54
CA SER A 112 -15.26 -16.84 43.72
C SER A 112 -16.54 -16.02 43.90
#